data_AF-A0A1Y4EJN9-F1
#
_entry.id   AF-A0A1Y4EJN9-F1
#
_cell.length_a   1.000
_cell.length_b   1.000
_cell.length_c   1.000
_cell.angle_alpha   90.00
_cell.angle_beta   90.00
_cell.angle_gamma   90.00
#
_symmetry.space_group_name_H-M   'P 1'
#
loop_
_entity.id
_entity.type
_entity.pdbx_description
1 polymer ?
#
loop_
_entity_poly.entity_id
_entity_poly.type
_entity_poly.pdbx_seq_one_letter_code
_entity_poly.pdbx_strand_id
1 'polypeptide(L)'
;MTERLKEIKSKIDDGEIDAAIQELNELLAQHPDNADYAYYLLGNAFRKQGDWQGALNNYQEAIALNPDSPASEARRMVMDILEFYNKDMFNQ
;
A
#
# COMPACT_ATOMS: atom_id res chain seq x y z
N MET A 1 8.50 -10.59 -9.21
CA MET A 1 8.04 -10.91 -7.84
C MET A 1 9.05 -11.83 -7.16
N THR A 2 9.79 -11.31 -6.19
CA THR A 2 10.72 -12.09 -5.35
C THR A 2 9.95 -12.95 -4.34
N GLU A 3 10.52 -14.08 -3.91
CA GLU A 3 9.90 -14.98 -2.92
C GLU A 3 9.53 -14.23 -1.63
N ARG A 4 10.40 -13.32 -1.17
CA ARG A 4 10.17 -12.49 0.01
C ARG A 4 8.89 -11.64 -0.06
N LEU A 5 8.57 -11.07 -1.24
CA LEU A 5 7.33 -10.30 -1.41
C LEU A 5 6.08 -11.19 -1.37
N LYS A 6 6.18 -12.46 -1.78
CA LYS A 6 5.07 -13.41 -1.66
C LYS A 6 4.82 -13.78 -0.21
N GLU A 7 5.88 -14.00 0.57
CA GLU A 7 5.79 -14.30 2.01
C GLU A 7 5.16 -13.13 2.78
N ILE A 8 5.66 -11.91 2.54
CA ILE A 8 5.09 -10.68 3.12
C ILE A 8 3.61 -10.54 2.74
N LYS A 9 3.25 -10.79 1.48
CA LYS A 9 1.85 -10.73 1.06
C LYS A 9 0.99 -11.74 1.84
N SER A 10 1.48 -12.97 2.06
CA SER A 10 0.76 -13.95 2.89
C SER A 10 0.52 -13.39 4.29
N LYS A 11 1.55 -12.82 4.93
CA LYS A 11 1.42 -12.21 6.26
C LYS A 11 0.34 -11.13 6.32
N ILE A 12 0.21 -10.32 5.27
CA ILE A 12 -0.88 -9.32 5.17
C ILE A 12 -2.26 -9.99 5.09
N ASP A 13 -2.37 -11.14 4.44
CA ASP A 13 -3.60 -11.93 4.38
C ASP A 13 -3.90 -12.70 5.68
N ASP A 14 -2.86 -13.15 6.38
CA ASP A 14 -2.93 -13.80 7.70
C ASP A 14 -3.21 -12.80 8.85
N GLY A 15 -3.13 -11.50 8.58
CA GLY A 15 -3.41 -10.43 9.55
C GLY A 15 -2.19 -9.99 10.36
N GLU A 16 -1.01 -10.51 10.06
CA GLU A 16 0.28 -10.11 10.63
C GLU A 16 0.78 -8.78 10.01
N ILE A 17 -0.05 -7.74 10.08
CA ILE A 17 0.14 -6.50 9.33
C ILE A 17 1.41 -5.76 9.78
N ASP A 18 1.64 -5.66 11.09
CA ASP A 18 2.80 -4.93 11.63
C ASP A 18 4.14 -5.57 11.22
N ALA A 19 4.22 -6.89 11.26
CA ALA A 19 5.40 -7.63 10.80
C ALA A 19 5.64 -7.43 9.29
N ALA A 20 4.57 -7.51 8.49
CA ALA A 20 4.66 -7.28 7.05
C ALA A 20 5.15 -5.85 6.72
N ILE A 21 4.65 -4.84 7.44
CA ILE A 21 5.09 -3.44 7.28
C ILE A 21 6.57 -3.28 7.60
N GLN A 22 7.05 -3.88 8.69
CA GLN A 22 8.46 -3.83 9.05
C GLN A 22 9.34 -4.43 7.94
N GLU A 23 8.99 -5.63 7.47
CA GLU A 23 9.76 -6.31 6.42
C GLU A 23 9.75 -5.56 5.09
N LEU A 24 8.62 -4.92 4.75
CA LEU A 24 8.50 -4.09 3.56
C LEU A 24 9.37 -2.83 3.63
N ASN A 25 9.43 -2.18 4.79
CA ASN A 25 10.30 -1.02 4.99
C ASN A 25 11.78 -1.40 4.89
N GLU A 26 12.17 -2.54 5.47
CA GLU A 26 13.53 -3.06 5.34
C GLU A 26 13.87 -3.45 3.90
N LEU A 27 12.88 -3.96 3.16
CA LEU A 27 13.03 -4.29 1.74
C LEU A 27 13.21 -3.00 0.92
N LEU A 28 12.39 -1.98 1.14
CA LEU A 28 12.49 -0.68 0.47
C LEU A 28 13.81 0.05 0.77
N ALA A 29 14.32 -0.05 2.00
CA ALA A 29 15.62 0.51 2.38
C ALA A 29 16.79 -0.11 1.61
N GLN A 30 16.63 -1.32 1.07
CA GLN A 30 17.63 -2.00 0.26
C GLN A 30 17.55 -1.62 -1.24
N HIS A 31 16.68 -0.66 -1.61
CA HIS A 31 16.43 -0.22 -2.99
C HIS A 31 16.22 -1.37 -3.98
N PRO A 32 15.17 -2.17 -3.80
CA PRO A 32 14.90 -3.32 -4.65
C PRO A 32 14.30 -2.88 -5.99
N ASP A 33 14.59 -3.62 -7.06
CA ASP A 33 13.99 -3.37 -8.39
C ASP A 33 12.45 -3.46 -8.42
N ASN A 34 11.83 -4.05 -7.39
CA ASN A 34 10.37 -4.20 -7.26
C ASN A 34 9.80 -3.27 -6.17
N ALA A 35 10.41 -2.11 -5.95
CA ALA A 35 9.98 -1.15 -4.94
C ALA A 35 8.53 -0.69 -5.17
N ASP A 36 8.07 -0.59 -6.42
CA ASP A 36 6.68 -0.28 -6.77
C ASP A 36 5.69 -1.28 -6.16
N TYR A 37 5.99 -2.58 -6.25
CA TYR A 37 5.15 -3.62 -5.68
C TYR A 37 5.22 -3.65 -4.14
N ALA A 38 6.38 -3.33 -3.57
CA ALA A 38 6.54 -3.23 -2.12
C ALA A 38 5.69 -2.08 -1.53
N TYR A 39 5.71 -0.89 -2.16
CA TYR A 39 4.83 0.22 -1.79
C TYR A 39 3.35 -0.12 -1.97
N TYR A 40 2.99 -0.87 -3.01
CA TYR A 40 1.63 -1.39 -3.18
C TYR A 40 1.21 -2.30 -2.01
N LEU A 41 2.07 -3.23 -1.58
CA LEU A 41 1.79 -4.08 -0.42
C LEU A 41 1.70 -3.28 0.88
N LEU A 42 2.54 -2.26 1.07
CA LEU A 42 2.44 -1.35 2.23
C LEU A 42 1.10 -0.63 2.23
N GLY A 43 0.67 -0.10 1.08
CA GLY A 43 -0.64 0.54 0.97
C GLY A 43 -1.78 -0.39 1.35
N ASN A 44 -1.70 -1.67 0.95
CA ASN A 44 -2.67 -2.68 1.34
C ASN A 44 -2.65 -3.00 2.84
N ALA A 45 -1.45 -3.08 3.43
CA ALA A 45 -1.26 -3.29 4.85
C ALA A 45 -1.90 -2.15 5.67
N PHE A 46 -1.56 -0.90 5.37
CA PHE A 46 -2.16 0.27 6.03
C PHE A 46 -3.68 0.33 5.83
N ARG A 47 -4.17 0.00 4.63
CA ARG A 47 -5.62 -0.10 4.36
C ARG A 47 -6.30 -1.11 5.28
N LYS A 48 -5.69 -2.28 5.50
CA LYS A 48 -6.22 -3.31 6.43
C LYS A 48 -6.16 -2.86 7.90
N GLN A 49 -5.17 -2.05 8.27
CA GLN A 49 -5.10 -1.40 9.59
C GLN A 49 -6.13 -0.27 9.77
N GLY A 50 -6.79 0.17 8.70
CA GLY A 50 -7.71 1.31 8.71
C GLY A 50 -7.02 2.67 8.62
N ASP A 51 -5.70 2.70 8.39
CA ASP A 51 -4.97 3.91 8.07
C ASP A 51 -5.09 4.21 6.58
N TRP A 52 -6.19 4.86 6.22
CA TRP A 52 -6.48 5.22 4.84
C TRP A 52 -5.49 6.24 4.27
N GLN A 53 -4.99 7.15 5.10
CA GLN A 53 -4.04 8.18 4.65
C GLN A 53 -2.66 7.57 4.38
N GLY A 54 -2.20 6.70 5.28
CA GLY A 54 -1.00 5.87 5.07
C GLY A 54 -1.12 5.00 3.82
N ALA A 55 -2.29 4.41 3.58
CA ALA A 55 -2.56 3.63 2.37
C ALA A 55 -2.40 4.47 1.09
N LEU A 56 -3.05 5.63 1.04
CA LEU A 56 -3.01 6.53 -0.12
C LEU A 56 -1.60 7.02 -0.45
N ASN A 57 -0.82 7.39 0.59
CA ASN A 57 0.56 7.84 0.42
C ASN A 57 1.43 6.73 -0.19
N ASN A 58 1.34 5.52 0.34
CA ASN A 58 2.13 4.39 -0.19
C ASN A 58 1.69 4.00 -1.61
N TYR A 59 0.40 4.03 -1.93
CA TYR A 59 -0.03 3.80 -3.30
C TYR A 59 0.47 4.89 -4.25
N GLN A 60 0.55 6.14 -3.81
CA GLN A 60 1.10 7.22 -4.61
C GLN A 60 2.58 6.99 -4.96
N GLU A 61 3.39 6.56 -3.98
CA GLU A 61 4.79 6.20 -4.23
C GLU A 61 4.91 5.03 -5.22
N ALA A 62 4.06 4.01 -5.08
CA ALA A 62 4.01 2.90 -6.04
C ALA A 62 3.69 3.36 -7.47
N ILE A 63 2.70 4.25 -7.64
CA ILE A 63 2.30 4.82 -8.93
C ILE A 63 3.40 5.71 -9.52
N ALA A 64 4.12 6.46 -8.68
CA ALA A 64 5.24 7.30 -9.11
C ALA A 64 6.40 6.48 -9.69
N LEU A 65 6.66 5.31 -9.11
CA LEU A 65 7.67 4.36 -9.62
C LEU A 65 7.18 3.60 -10.84
N ASN A 66 5.93 3.12 -10.80
CA ASN A 66 5.32 2.36 -11.88
C ASN A 66 3.85 2.80 -12.06
N PRO A 67 3.56 3.64 -13.07
CA PRO A 67 2.21 4.11 -13.34
C PRO A 67 1.22 2.99 -13.71
N ASP A 68 1.72 1.84 -14.20
CA ASP A 68 0.93 0.66 -14.56
C ASP A 68 0.69 -0.27 -13.36
N SER A 69 1.16 0.12 -12.16
CA SER A 69 0.98 -0.66 -10.94
C SER A 69 -0.50 -0.78 -10.55
N PRO A 70 -0.94 -1.94 -10.02
CA PRO A 70 -2.26 -2.11 -9.40
C PRO A 70 -2.57 -1.10 -8.28
N ALA A 71 -1.53 -0.43 -7.76
CA ALA A 71 -1.67 0.66 -6.81
C ALA A 71 -2.56 1.80 -7.31
N SER A 72 -2.63 2.06 -8.62
CA SER A 72 -3.51 3.09 -9.19
C SER A 72 -4.99 2.79 -8.90
N GLU A 73 -5.41 1.56 -9.18
CA GLU A 73 -6.77 1.10 -8.92
C GLU A 73 -7.06 1.01 -7.41
N ALA A 74 -6.10 0.51 -6.63
CA ALA A 74 -6.25 0.42 -5.17
C ALA A 74 -6.36 1.81 -4.51
N ARG A 75 -5.59 2.80 -4.97
CA ARG A 75 -5.66 4.19 -4.51
C ARG A 75 -7.03 4.79 -4.81
N ARG A 76 -7.53 4.58 -6.03
CA ARG A 76 -8.87 5.04 -6.43
C ARG A 76 -9.95 4.43 -5.57
N MET A 77 -9.88 3.13 -5.31
CA MET A 77 -10.83 2.45 -4.43
C MET A 77 -10.84 3.05 -3.01
N VAL A 78 -9.65 3.35 -2.44
CA VAL A 78 -9.57 4.00 -1.12
C VAL A 78 -10.14 5.41 -1.15
N MET A 79 -9.88 6.19 -2.21
CA MET A 79 -10.49 7.51 -2.37
C MET A 79 -12.01 7.41 -2.45
N ASP A 80 -12.56 6.52 -3.28
CA ASP A 80 -14.02 6.34 -3.42
C ASP A 80 -14.66 5.96 -2.07
N ILE A 81 -14.00 5.10 -1.29
CA ILE A 81 -14.44 4.75 0.08
C ILE A 81 -14.45 6.01 0.95
N LEU A 82 -13.35 6.76 1.00
CA LEU A 82 -13.25 7.96 1.82
C LEU A 82 -14.25 9.05 1.40
N GLU A 83 -14.47 9.24 0.10
CA GLU A 83 -15.45 10.18 -0.46
C GLU A 83 -16.89 9.77 -0.11
N PHE A 84 -17.18 8.46 -0.11
CA PHE A 84 -18.48 7.95 0.32
C PHE A 84 -18.73 8.19 1.81
N TYR A 85 -17.71 7.96 2.66
CA TYR A 85 -17.82 8.12 4.11
C TYR A 85 -17.73 9.58 4.58
N ASN A 86 -17.02 10.45 3.86
CA ASN A 86 -16.80 11.86 4.20
C ASN A 86 -17.02 12.76 2.98
N LYS A 87 -18.25 13.23 2.78
CA LYS A 87 -18.53 14.36 1.88
C LYS A 87 -17.80 15.66 2.25
N ASP A 88 -17.18 15.74 3.43
CA ASP A 88 -16.51 16.92 3.97
C ASP A 88 -14.96 16.86 3.96
N MET A 89 -14.32 15.78 3.52
CA MET A 89 -12.84 15.69 3.56
C MET A 89 -12.12 16.51 2.46
N PHE A 90 -12.80 16.79 1.34
CA PHE A 90 -12.26 17.54 0.21
C PHE A 90 -12.77 18.99 0.10
N ASN A 91 -13.53 19.46 1.09
CA ASN A 91 -13.99 20.86 1.17
C ASN A 91 -13.12 21.66 2.13
N GLN A 92 -11.91 22.06 1.73
CA GLN A 92 -11.25 23.30 2.18
C GLN A 92 -10.39 23.87 1.05
#